data_AF-A0A6B9GCZ8-F1
#
_entry.id   AF-A0A6B9GCZ8-F1
#
_cell.length_a   1.000
_cell.length_b   1.000
_cell.length_c   1.000
_cell.angle_alpha   90.00
_cell.angle_beta   90.00
_cell.angle_gamma   90.00
#
_symmetry.space_group_name_H-M   'P 1'
#
loop_
_entity.id
_entity.type
_entity.pdbx_description
1 polymer ?
#
loop_
_entity_poly.entity_id
_entity_poly.type
_entity_poly.pdbx_seq_one_letter_code
_entity_poly.pdbx_strand_id
1 'polypeptide(L)' 'MLKDDESHPVTFAFMGHSVTAYPTFILVDGVKISRSQLTFSFQLALAKAMRESEENGRAEGQ' A
#
# COMPACT_ATOMS: atom_id res chain seq x y z
N MET A 1 -20.88 -9.86 9.27
CA MET A 1 -20.86 -8.56 8.57
C MET A 1 -19.39 -8.25 8.31
N LEU A 2 -18.86 -8.81 7.23
CA LEU A 2 -17.44 -8.76 6.87
C LEU A 2 -17.42 -8.13 5.49
N LYS A 3 -16.98 -6.87 5.34
CA LYS A 3 -16.38 -6.25 4.14
C LYS A 3 -16.27 -4.73 4.37
N ASP A 4 -15.29 -4.26 5.15
CA ASP A 4 -15.02 -2.81 5.24
C ASP A 4 -13.57 -2.40 4.98
N ASP A 5 -12.60 -3.34 4.92
CA ASP A 5 -11.18 -2.94 4.90
C ASP A 5 -10.49 -2.83 3.52
N GLU A 6 -11.09 -3.26 2.41
CA GLU A 6 -10.35 -3.41 1.13
C GLU A 6 -10.60 -2.33 0.05
N SER A 7 -11.21 -1.18 0.40
CA SER A 7 -11.53 -0.13 -0.59
C SER A 7 -10.83 1.21 -0.38
N HIS A 8 -10.09 1.39 0.71
CA HIS A 8 -9.43 2.67 0.99
C HIS A 8 -7.97 2.64 0.54
N PRO A 9 -7.53 3.60 -0.28
CA PRO A 9 -6.14 3.68 -0.68
C PRO A 9 -5.26 3.94 0.54
N VAL A 10 -4.27 3.06 0.77
CA VAL A 10 -3.32 3.22 1.86
C VAL A 10 -2.13 4.01 1.35
N THR A 11 -1.79 5.10 2.03
CA THR A 11 -0.60 5.90 1.70
C THR A 11 0.48 5.66 2.75
N PHE A 12 1.69 5.33 2.28
CA PHE A 12 2.83 5.03 3.14
C PHE A 12 4.14 5.37 2.42
N ALA A 13 5.20 5.54 3.20
CA ALA A 13 6.54 5.69 2.65
C ALA A 13 7.11 4.31 2.30
N PHE A 14 7.59 4.15 1.06
CA PHE A 14 8.20 2.90 0.60
C PHE A 14 9.42 3.20 -0.24
N MET A 15 10.58 2.67 0.16
CA MET A 15 11.88 2.92 -0.49
C MET A 15 12.20 4.41 -0.69
N GLY A 16 11.78 5.28 0.23
CA GLY A 16 11.99 6.73 0.14
C GLY A 16 10.99 7.48 -0.74
N HIS A 17 10.02 6.78 -1.34
CA HIS A 17 8.97 7.36 -2.17
C HIS A 17 7.63 7.38 -1.44
N SER A 18 6.78 8.34 -1.78
CA SER A 18 5.39 8.34 -1.32
C SER A 18 4.59 7.38 -2.19
N VAL A 19 4.08 6.30 -1.58
CA VAL A 19 3.30 5.29 -2.29
C VAL A 19 1.87 5.27 -1.78
N THR A 20 0.92 5.43 -2.70
CA THR A 20 -0.51 5.22 -2.42
C THR A 20 -0.99 3.96 -3.14
N ALA A 21 -1.34 2.93 -2.38
CA ALA A 21 -1.76 1.64 -2.93
C ALA A 21 -3.28 1.58 -3.09
N TYR A 22 -3.75 1.42 -4.32
CA TYR A 22 -5.14 1.11 -4.65
C TYR A 22 -5.28 -0.40 -4.96
N PRO A 23 -6.52 -0.93 -5.01
CA PRO A 23 -6.74 -2.33 -5.36
C PRO A 23 -6.18 -2.73 -6.74
N THR A 24 -6.22 -1.83 -7.73
CA THR A 24 -5.84 -2.14 -9.13
C THR A 24 -4.55 -1.45 -9.62
N PHE A 25 -4.09 -0.41 -8.93
CA PHE A 25 -2.90 0.34 -9.28
C PHE A 25 -2.21 0.89 -8.03
N ILE A 26 -1.00 1.40 -8.18
CA ILE A 26 -0.33 2.20 -7.16
C ILE A 26 -0.01 3.58 -7.74
N LEU A 27 0.07 4.58 -6.88
CA LEU A 27 0.71 5.86 -7.18
C LEU A 27 2.06 5.87 -6.50
N VAL A 28 3.13 6.18 -7.24
CA VAL A 28 4.48 6.41 -6.70
C VAL A 28 4.84 7.83 -7.06
N ASP A 29 4.96 8.72 -6.07
CA ASP A 29 5.20 10.16 -6.26
C ASP A 29 4.24 10.80 -7.30
N GLY A 30 2.98 10.36 -7.29
CA GLY A 30 1.95 10.82 -8.24
C GLY A 30 1.93 10.10 -9.60
N VAL A 31 2.90 9.22 -9.89
CA VAL A 31 2.93 8.40 -11.10
C VAL A 31 2.09 7.14 -10.91
N LYS A 32 1.10 6.95 -11.79
CA LYS A 32 0.21 5.78 -11.77
C LYS A 32 0.87 4.56 -12.44
N ILE A 33 0.98 3.46 -11.69
CA ILE A 33 1.51 2.19 -12.17
C ILE A 33 0.48 1.09 -11.92
N SER A 34 0.11 0.33 -12.95
CA SER A 34 -0.83 -0.79 -12.76
C SER A 34 -0.16 -1.92 -11.98
N ARG A 35 -0.89 -2.56 -11.05
CA ARG A 35 -0.33 -3.67 -10.27
C ARG A 35 0.11 -4.84 -11.13
N SER A 36 -0.50 -5.04 -12.31
CA SER A 36 -0.10 -6.08 -13.27
C SER A 36 1.25 -5.82 -13.93
N GLN A 37 1.75 -4.58 -13.90
CA GLN A 37 3.07 -4.21 -14.43
C GLN A 37 4.17 -4.41 -13.37
N LEU A 38 3.82 -4.62 -12.11
CA LEU A 38 4.77 -4.82 -11.03
C LEU A 38 5.31 -6.25 -11.06
N THR A 39 6.60 -6.40 -10.79
CA THR A 39 7.21 -7.72 -10.63
C THR A 39 6.68 -8.38 -9.36
N PHE A 40 6.68 -9.71 -9.33
CA PHE A 40 6.26 -10.47 -8.14
C PHE A 40 7.02 -10.04 -6.87
N SER A 41 8.34 -9.86 -6.97
CA SER A 41 9.16 -9.41 -5.84
C SER A 41 8.74 -8.02 -5.33
N PHE A 42 8.37 -7.11 -6.23
CA PHE A 42 7.87 -5.80 -5.85
C PHE A 42 6.49 -5.90 -5.19
N GLN A 43 5.58 -6.71 -5.74
CA GLN A 43 4.27 -6.95 -5.14
C GLN A 43 4.38 -7.53 -3.72
N LEU A 44 5.32 -8.46 -3.51
CA LEU A 44 5.59 -9.05 -2.20
C LEU A 44 6.15 -8.02 -1.21
N ALA A 45 7.12 -7.21 -1.63
CA ALA A 45 7.68 -6.15 -0.79
C ALA A 45 6.64 -5.08 -0.43
N LEU A 46 5.81 -4.68 -1.40
CA LEU A 46 4.71 -3.75 -1.21
C LEU A 46 3.68 -4.30 -0.20
N ALA A 47 3.30 -5.57 -0.31
CA ALA A 47 2.35 -6.19 0.61
C ALA A 47 2.88 -6.25 2.05
N LYS A 48 4.19 -6.48 2.24
CA LYS A 48 4.83 -6.42 3.57
C LYS A 48 4.78 -5.01 4.13
N ALA A 49 5.18 -4.01 3.35
CA ALA A 49 5.18 -2.61 3.78
C ALA A 49 3.76 -2.10 4.11
N MET A 50 2.74 -2.51 3.34
CA MET A 50 1.34 -2.19 3.65
C MET A 50 0.91 -2.75 5.01
N ARG A 51 1.28 -4.00 5.31
CA ARG A 51 0.95 -4.64 6.58
C ARG A 51 1.67 -3.98 7.76
N GLU A 52 2.94 -3.63 7.60
CA GLU A 52 3.71 -2.88 8.61
C GLU A 52 3.12 -1.49 8.84
N SER A 53 2.67 -0.81 7.80
CA SER A 53 1.99 0.49 7.91
C SER A 53 0.66 0.39 8.67
N GLU A 54 -0.10 -0.68 8.47
CA GLU A 54 -1.36 -0.91 9.22
C GLU A 54 -1.09 -1.24 10.70
N GLU A 55 -0.03 -2.01 10.97
CA GLU A 55 0.38 -2.36 12.32
C GLU A 55 0.90 -1.13 13.10
N ASN A 56 1.70 -0.27 12.45
CA ASN A 56 2.18 0.98 13.04
C ASN A 56 1.07 2.03 13.19
N GLY A 57 0.16 2.15 12.22
CA GLY A 57 -0.97 3.07 12.31
C GLY A 57 -1.94 2.74 13.46
N ARG A 58 -1.98 1.48 13.92
CA ARG A 58 -2.68 1.07 15.13
C ARG A 58 -1.97 1.44 16.44
N ALA A 59 -0.67 1.73 16.42
CA ALA A 59 0.12 2.07 17.61
C ALA A 59 0.13 3.58 17.94
N GLU A 60 -0.13 4.45 16.95
CA GLU A 60 -0.19 5.92 17.16
C GLU A 60 -1.61 6.43 17.49
N GLY A 61 -2.56 5.53 17.74
CA GLY A 61 -3.95 5.81 18.09
C GLY A 61 -4.38 5.33 19.48
N GLN A 62 -3.49 5.36 20.48
CA GLN A 62 -3.83 5.14 21.90
C GLN A 62 -3.49 6.36 22.76
#